data_AF-A0A1F7N6E0-F1
#
_entry.id   AF-A0A1F7N6E0-F1
#
_cell.length_a   1.000
_cell.length_b   1.000
_cell.length_c   1.000
_cell.angle_alpha   90.00
_cell.angle_beta   90.00
_cell.angle_gamma   90.00
#
_symmetry.space_group_name_H-M   'P 1'
#
loop_
_entity.id
_entity.type
_entity.pdbx_description
1 polymer ?
#
loop_
_entity_poly.entity_id
_entity_poly.type
_entity_poly.pdbx_seq_one_letter_code
_entity_poly.pdbx_strand_id
1 'polypeptide(L)'
;MGIRSPQIPLASNLLVFALFNLTLIVFLLLLVLLIRNLVKLFFERRQEVLGSKFKTKLVAVFLSLSLIPALLISIIASNLLNTSIEGWFKPQVEKPLDQALEVAQTYYQTLETTVLRHGRQLARVIARDRLLADDRREALAAYLVEQQESLGVAAISIFTPRGQELVHVKDPVLASVPTRDVNME
;
A
#
# COMPACT_ATOMS: atom_id res chain seq x y z
N MET A 1 -27.60 -1.81 -19.37
CA MET A 1 -26.84 -3.00 -18.92
C MET A 1 -27.23 -3.26 -17.46
N GLY A 2 -28.19 -4.15 -17.20
CA GLY A 2 -28.70 -4.39 -15.84
C GLY A 2 -27.70 -5.19 -15.01
N ILE A 3 -27.15 -4.57 -13.97
CA ILE A 3 -26.31 -5.26 -12.99
C ILE A 3 -27.22 -6.15 -12.16
N ARG A 4 -27.17 -7.46 -12.41
CA ARG A 4 -27.78 -8.46 -11.53
C ARG A 4 -27.00 -8.44 -10.22
N SER A 5 -27.56 -7.79 -9.20
CA SER A 5 -27.10 -7.98 -7.83
C SER A 5 -27.24 -9.46 -7.48
N PRO A 6 -26.18 -10.17 -7.06
CA PRO A 6 -26.30 -11.53 -6.56
C PRO A 6 -27.21 -11.46 -5.33
N GLN A 7 -28.43 -11.97 -5.48
CA GLN A 7 -29.36 -12.15 -4.37
C GLN A 7 -28.76 -13.24 -3.49
N ILE A 8 -27.92 -12.86 -2.53
CA ILE A 8 -27.44 -13.81 -1.52
C ILE A 8 -28.70 -14.31 -0.84
N PRO A 9 -29.05 -15.60 -0.95
CA PRO A 9 -30.30 -16.10 -0.42
C PRO A 9 -30.28 -15.85 1.08
N LEU A 10 -31.13 -14.92 1.56
CA LEU A 10 -31.22 -14.57 2.98
C LEU A 10 -31.43 -15.82 3.84
N ALA A 11 -32.11 -16.83 3.30
CA ALA A 11 -32.25 -18.16 3.87
C ALA A 11 -30.91 -18.86 4.14
N SER A 12 -29.91 -18.75 3.27
CA SER A 12 -28.58 -19.35 3.47
C SER A 12 -27.83 -18.68 4.62
N ASN A 13 -27.84 -17.35 4.69
CA ASN A 13 -27.21 -16.62 5.79
C ASN A 13 -27.91 -16.89 7.14
N LEU A 14 -29.25 -16.98 7.13
CA LEU A 14 -30.02 -17.35 8.33
C LEU A 14 -29.75 -18.79 8.77
N LEU A 15 -29.62 -19.74 7.83
CA LEU A 15 -29.26 -21.13 8.14
C LEU A 15 -27.83 -21.23 8.71
N VAL A 16 -26.87 -20.53 8.12
CA VAL A 16 -25.49 -20.48 8.63
C VAL A 16 -25.45 -19.88 10.03
N PHE A 17 -26.19 -18.78 10.27
CA PHE A 17 -26.29 -18.15 11.58
C PHE A 17 -26.94 -19.09 12.61
N ALA A 18 -28.03 -19.78 12.23
CA ALA A 18 -28.71 -20.74 13.09
C ALA A 18 -27.81 -21.96 13.42
N LEU A 19 -27.12 -22.53 12.44
CA LEU A 19 -26.16 -23.62 12.64
C LEU A 19 -25.00 -23.19 13.53
N PHE A 20 -24.46 -21.98 13.32
CA PHE A 20 -23.39 -21.44 14.14
C PHE A 20 -23.83 -21.26 15.59
N ASN A 21 -24.98 -20.64 15.84
CA ASN A 21 -25.53 -20.47 17.19
C ASN A 21 -25.83 -21.82 17.85
N LEU A 22 -26.40 -22.77 17.11
CA LEU A 22 -26.65 -24.11 17.62
C LEU A 22 -25.34 -24.81 18.01
N THR A 23 -24.33 -24.75 17.14
CA THR A 23 -22.99 -25.28 17.41
C THR A 23 -22.38 -24.62 18.64
N LEU A 24 -22.52 -23.30 18.77
CA LEU A 24 -22.03 -22.54 19.91
C LEU A 24 -22.73 -22.97 21.22
N ILE A 25 -24.05 -23.14 21.22
CA ILE A 25 -24.82 -23.61 22.38
C ILE A 25 -24.37 -25.03 22.79
N VAL A 26 -24.24 -25.96 21.84
CA VAL A 26 -23.77 -27.33 22.10
C VAL A 26 -22.34 -27.32 22.64
N PHE A 27 -21.46 -26.51 22.05
CA PHE A 27 -20.08 -26.33 22.52
C PHE A 27 -20.04 -25.79 23.96
N LEU A 28 -20.82 -24.74 24.27
CA LEU A 28 -20.92 -24.20 25.63
C LEU A 28 -21.45 -25.23 26.62
N LEU A 29 -22.46 -26.01 26.24
CA LEU A 29 -23.02 -27.06 27.08
C LEU A 29 -21.99 -28.15 27.38
N LEU A 30 -21.24 -28.58 26.37
CA LEU A 30 -20.12 -29.51 26.53
C LEU A 30 -19.01 -28.92 27.40
N LEU A 31 -18.69 -27.64 27.23
CA LEU A 31 -17.69 -26.95 28.03
C LEU A 31 -18.09 -26.90 29.52
N VAL A 32 -19.36 -26.60 29.81
CA VAL A 32 -19.89 -26.62 31.19
C VAL A 32 -19.85 -28.02 31.78
N LEU A 33 -20.25 -29.06 31.01
CA LEU A 33 -20.15 -30.46 31.44
C LEU A 33 -18.70 -30.87 31.73
N LEU A 34 -17.78 -30.48 30.85
CA LEU A 34 -16.35 -30.73 30.99
C LEU A 34 -15.83 -30.09 32.27
N ILE A 35 -16.05 -28.78 32.46
CA ILE A 35 -15.62 -28.05 33.67
C ILE A 35 -16.24 -28.69 34.92
N ARG A 36 -17.54 -29.00 34.92
CA ARG A 36 -18.20 -29.67 36.04
C ARG A 36 -17.53 -31.01 36.37
N ASN A 37 -17.19 -31.82 35.36
CA ASN A 37 -16.48 -33.07 35.55
C ASN A 37 -15.04 -32.87 36.07
N LEU A 38 -14.31 -31.87 35.57
CA LEU A 38 -12.97 -31.53 36.09
C LEU A 38 -13.02 -31.05 37.54
N VAL A 39 -13.98 -30.18 37.89
CA VAL A 39 -14.17 -29.68 39.26
C VAL A 39 -14.54 -30.83 40.20
N LYS A 40 -15.50 -31.69 39.80
CA LYS A 40 -15.87 -32.87 40.58
C LYS A 40 -14.68 -33.81 40.79
N LEU A 41 -13.88 -34.05 39.75
CA LEU A 41 -12.66 -34.85 39.85
C LEU A 41 -11.62 -34.23 40.80
N PHE A 42 -11.45 -32.90 40.75
CA PHE A 42 -10.52 -32.18 41.60
C PHE A 42 -10.94 -32.24 43.09
N PHE A 43 -12.24 -32.15 43.37
CA PHE A 43 -12.78 -32.30 44.73
C PHE A 43 -12.76 -33.76 45.21
N GLU A 44 -13.10 -34.75 44.37
CA GLU A 44 -12.99 -36.19 44.68
C GLU A 44 -11.54 -36.61 44.96
N ARG A 45 -10.56 -35.88 44.44
CA ARG A 45 -9.13 -36.03 44.77
C ARG A 45 -8.80 -35.66 46.22
N ARG A 46 -9.54 -34.69 46.79
CA ARG A 46 -9.30 -34.18 48.15
C ARG A 46 -9.96 -35.02 49.24
N GLN A 47 -10.93 -35.87 48.88
CA GLN A 47 -11.73 -36.67 49.82
C GLN A 47 -11.38 -38.18 49.85
N GLU A 48 -10.26 -38.60 49.24
CA GLU A 48 -9.76 -40.00 49.24
C GLU A 48 -10.83 -41.09 48.92
N VAL A 49 -11.78 -40.79 48.04
CA VAL A 49 -12.82 -41.75 47.65
C VAL A 49 -12.22 -42.87 46.78
N LEU A 50 -12.51 -44.13 47.11
CA LEU A 50 -12.08 -45.33 46.36
C LEU A 50 -12.42 -45.17 44.85
N GLY A 51 -11.39 -45.08 44.01
CA GLY A 51 -11.50 -44.90 42.54
C GLY A 51 -11.01 -43.55 41.98
N SER A 52 -10.82 -42.53 42.81
CA SER A 52 -10.34 -41.18 42.42
C SER A 52 -8.94 -41.19 41.77
N LYS A 53 -8.04 -42.04 42.28
CA LYS A 53 -6.69 -42.24 41.72
C LYS A 53 -6.72 -42.81 40.30
N PHE A 54 -7.68 -43.68 39.99
CA PHE A 54 -7.83 -44.29 38.66
C PHE A 54 -8.40 -43.28 37.65
N LYS A 55 -9.48 -42.57 38.01
CA LYS A 55 -10.04 -41.49 37.17
C LYS A 55 -8.99 -40.45 36.83
N THR A 56 -8.17 -40.03 37.80
CA THR A 56 -7.22 -38.96 37.50
C THR A 56 -6.04 -39.42 36.64
N LYS A 57 -5.59 -40.67 36.80
CA LYS A 57 -4.60 -41.26 35.90
C LYS A 57 -5.14 -41.32 34.47
N LEU A 58 -6.41 -41.69 34.29
CA LEU A 58 -7.09 -41.72 33.00
C LEU A 58 -7.16 -40.32 32.36
N VAL A 59 -7.58 -39.31 33.13
CA VAL A 59 -7.68 -37.92 32.64
C VAL A 59 -6.31 -37.34 32.30
N ALA A 60 -5.28 -37.62 33.11
CA ALA A 60 -3.92 -37.20 32.83
C ALA A 60 -3.41 -37.80 31.52
N VAL A 61 -3.59 -39.11 31.30
CA VAL A 61 -3.21 -39.78 30.04
C VAL A 61 -3.97 -39.19 28.85
N PHE A 62 -5.27 -38.94 28.97
CA PHE A 62 -6.08 -38.38 27.90
C PHE A 62 -5.67 -36.93 27.55
N LEU A 63 -5.37 -36.11 28.57
CA LEU A 63 -4.82 -34.78 28.39
C LEU A 63 -3.45 -34.85 27.70
N SER A 64 -2.54 -35.71 28.15
CA SER A 64 -1.23 -35.87 27.49
C SER A 64 -1.39 -36.28 26.02
N LEU A 65 -2.25 -37.25 25.74
CA LEU A 65 -2.46 -37.78 24.39
C LEU A 65 -3.03 -36.73 23.41
N SER A 66 -3.85 -35.80 23.91
CA SER A 66 -4.44 -34.73 23.09
C SER A 66 -3.58 -33.47 23.03
N LEU A 67 -2.93 -33.09 24.12
CA LEU A 67 -2.18 -31.85 24.24
C LEU A 67 -0.83 -31.91 23.52
N ILE A 68 -0.13 -33.05 23.58
CA ILE A 68 1.16 -33.24 22.91
C ILE A 68 1.06 -32.97 21.39
N PRO A 69 0.17 -33.65 20.62
CA PRO A 69 0.05 -33.38 19.20
C PRO A 69 -0.49 -31.98 18.88
N ALA A 70 -1.38 -31.44 19.73
CA ALA A 70 -1.88 -30.07 19.54
C ALA A 70 -0.78 -29.02 19.68
N LEU A 71 0.09 -29.15 20.69
CA LEU A 71 1.23 -28.25 20.89
C LEU A 71 2.26 -28.39 19.76
N LEU A 72 2.55 -29.61 19.31
CA LEU A 72 3.42 -29.86 18.16
C LEU A 72 2.92 -29.13 16.91
N ILE A 73 1.63 -29.30 16.58
CA ILE A 73 1.03 -28.61 15.43
C ILE A 73 1.06 -27.09 15.63
N SER A 74 0.76 -26.59 16.83
CA SER A 74 0.79 -25.14 17.12
C SER A 74 2.17 -24.52 16.91
N ILE A 75 3.23 -25.21 17.35
CA ILE A 75 4.61 -24.76 17.12
C ILE A 75 4.94 -24.77 15.63
N ILE A 76 4.63 -25.86 14.91
CA ILE A 76 4.92 -25.98 13.48
C ILE A 76 4.13 -24.92 12.69
N ALA A 77 2.84 -24.74 12.98
CA ALA A 77 1.99 -23.76 12.33
C ALA A 77 2.49 -22.33 12.56
N SER A 78 2.95 -22.01 13.78
CA SER A 78 3.51 -20.68 14.08
C SER A 78 4.80 -20.41 13.28
N ASN A 79 5.69 -21.41 13.21
CA ASN A 79 6.91 -21.30 12.40
C ASN A 79 6.61 -21.18 10.90
N LEU A 80 5.66 -21.97 10.41
CA LEU A 80 5.20 -21.89 9.03
C LEU A 80 4.58 -20.54 8.71
N LEU A 81 3.74 -20.00 9.59
CA LEU A 81 3.12 -18.69 9.41
C LEU A 81 4.18 -17.61 9.31
N ASN A 82 5.15 -17.60 10.24
CA ASN A 82 6.22 -16.61 10.22
C ASN A 82 7.06 -16.69 8.94
N THR A 83 7.43 -17.91 8.53
CA THR A 83 8.24 -18.14 7.31
C THR A 83 7.44 -17.84 6.03
N SER A 84 6.16 -18.18 6.02
CA SER A 84 5.28 -17.98 4.86
C SER A 84 4.97 -16.49 4.64
N ILE A 85 4.77 -15.72 5.71
CA ILE A 85 4.61 -14.27 5.63
C ILE A 85 5.89 -13.66 5.05
N GLU A 86 7.07 -14.00 5.56
CA GLU A 86 8.31 -13.46 5.01
C GLU A 86 8.54 -13.85 3.55
N GLY A 87 8.29 -15.10 3.19
CA GLY A 87 8.54 -15.61 1.83
C GLY A 87 7.55 -15.10 0.77
N TRP A 88 6.30 -14.82 1.15
CA TRP A 88 5.25 -14.39 0.23
C TRP A 88 4.97 -12.88 0.25
N PHE A 89 5.50 -12.14 1.23
CA PHE A 89 5.40 -10.67 1.27
C PHE A 89 6.67 -9.94 0.82
N LYS A 90 7.88 -10.42 1.15
CA LYS A 90 9.12 -9.69 0.80
C LYS A 90 9.28 -9.51 -0.72
N PRO A 91 9.25 -10.56 -1.57
CA PRO A 91 9.41 -10.41 -3.02
C PRO A 91 8.29 -9.59 -3.68
N GLN A 92 7.09 -9.65 -3.12
CA GLN A 92 5.87 -9.04 -3.66
C GLN A 92 5.80 -7.54 -3.38
N VAL A 93 6.53 -7.04 -2.36
CA VAL A 93 6.56 -5.62 -1.99
C VAL A 93 7.86 -4.96 -2.39
N GLU A 94 9.01 -5.59 -2.18
CA GLU A 94 10.32 -4.99 -2.46
C GLU A 94 10.55 -4.81 -3.97
N LYS A 95 10.28 -5.84 -4.80
CA LYS A 95 10.57 -5.77 -6.24
C LYS A 95 9.76 -4.69 -6.97
N PRO A 96 8.42 -4.56 -6.78
CA PRO A 96 7.67 -3.51 -7.46
C PRO A 96 8.05 -2.12 -6.96
N LEU A 97 8.45 -1.99 -5.70
CA LEU A 97 8.90 -0.72 -5.14
C LEU A 97 10.23 -0.27 -5.76
N ASP A 98 11.21 -1.17 -5.86
CA ASP A 98 12.49 -0.89 -6.50
C ASP A 98 12.31 -0.54 -7.98
N GLN A 99 11.43 -1.28 -8.69
CA GLN A 99 11.10 -0.99 -10.09
C GLN A 99 10.40 0.36 -10.25
N ALA A 100 9.46 0.71 -9.36
CA ALA A 100 8.81 2.02 -9.38
C ALA A 100 9.81 3.15 -9.12
N LEU A 101 10.78 2.95 -8.23
CA LEU A 101 11.86 3.90 -7.97
C LEU A 101 12.76 4.07 -9.18
N GLU A 102 13.17 2.98 -9.83
CA GLU A 102 13.99 3.00 -11.05
C GLU A 102 13.27 3.74 -12.20
N VAL A 103 11.97 3.47 -12.39
CA VAL A 103 11.14 4.16 -13.38
C VAL A 103 11.04 5.66 -13.06
N ALA A 104 10.81 6.02 -11.80
CA ALA A 104 10.74 7.43 -11.39
C ALA A 104 12.07 8.15 -11.64
N GLN A 105 13.20 7.56 -11.24
CA GLN A 105 14.53 8.14 -11.47
C GLN A 105 14.84 8.32 -12.97
N THR A 106 14.54 7.30 -13.77
CA THR A 106 14.72 7.35 -15.23
C THR A 106 13.84 8.42 -15.87
N TYR A 107 12.60 8.56 -15.39
CA TYR A 107 11.67 9.59 -15.83
C TYR A 107 12.20 10.99 -15.52
N TYR A 108 12.69 11.24 -14.30
CA TYR A 108 13.28 12.54 -13.93
C TYR A 108 14.54 12.87 -14.75
N GLN A 109 15.45 11.91 -14.95
CA GLN A 109 16.64 12.09 -15.79
C GLN A 109 16.25 12.40 -17.26
N THR A 110 15.23 11.72 -17.76
CA THR A 110 14.72 11.94 -19.13
C THR A 110 14.08 13.33 -19.25
N LEU A 111 13.31 13.76 -18.25
CA LEU A 111 12.74 15.11 -18.20
C LEU A 111 13.84 16.17 -18.20
N GLU A 112 14.83 16.05 -17.33
CA GLU A 112 15.94 17.01 -17.24
C GLU A 112 16.69 17.14 -18.57
N THR A 113 17.10 16.00 -19.15
CA THR A 113 17.82 15.99 -20.42
C THR A 113 16.98 16.50 -21.60
N THR A 114 15.66 16.29 -21.56
CA THR A 114 14.72 16.77 -22.59
C THR A 114 14.51 18.27 -22.48
N VAL A 115 14.28 18.80 -21.28
CA VAL A 115 14.14 20.25 -21.02
C VAL A 115 15.42 20.99 -21.40
N LEU A 116 16.59 20.47 -21.02
CA LEU A 116 17.88 21.07 -21.42
C LEU A 116 18.09 21.07 -22.94
N ARG A 117 17.66 20.01 -23.62
CA ARG A 117 17.75 19.91 -25.09
C ARG A 117 16.85 20.94 -25.77
N HIS A 118 15.60 21.06 -25.30
CA HIS A 118 14.66 22.08 -25.78
C HIS A 118 15.17 23.49 -25.52
N GLY A 119 15.66 23.78 -24.31
CA GLY A 119 16.27 25.08 -23.98
C GLY A 119 17.43 25.45 -24.90
N ARG A 120 18.34 24.50 -25.19
CA ARG A 120 19.44 24.73 -26.15
C ARG A 120 18.97 24.89 -27.60
N GLN A 121 17.85 24.29 -27.97
CA GLN A 121 17.26 24.45 -29.30
C GLN A 121 16.61 25.84 -29.44
N LEU A 122 15.82 26.25 -28.44
CA LEU A 122 15.23 27.59 -28.36
C LEU A 122 16.31 28.67 -28.40
N ALA A 123 17.35 28.54 -27.58
CA ALA A 123 18.47 29.48 -27.57
C ALA A 123 19.15 29.61 -28.93
N ARG A 124 19.32 28.50 -29.67
CA ARG A 124 19.89 28.51 -31.03
C ARG A 124 19.02 29.25 -32.02
N VAL A 125 17.70 29.04 -31.99
CA VAL A 125 16.75 29.73 -32.88
C VAL A 125 16.70 31.23 -32.56
N ILE A 126 16.58 31.57 -31.27
CA ILE A 126 16.56 32.95 -30.78
C ILE A 126 17.84 33.70 -31.20
N ALA A 127 19.01 33.07 -31.07
CA ALA A 127 20.28 33.66 -31.48
C ALA A 127 20.40 33.82 -33.01
N ARG A 128 19.99 32.80 -33.77
CA ARG A 128 20.05 32.81 -35.25
C ARG A 128 19.14 33.91 -35.83
N ASP A 129 17.94 34.04 -35.30
CA ASP A 129 16.91 34.92 -35.86
C ASP A 129 16.94 36.34 -35.22
N ARG A 130 17.93 36.59 -34.35
CA ARG A 130 18.16 37.85 -33.62
C ARG A 130 16.92 38.35 -32.87
N LEU A 131 16.18 37.43 -32.27
CA LEU A 131 14.93 37.74 -31.57
C LEU A 131 15.13 38.49 -30.24
N LEU A 132 16.37 38.62 -29.76
CA LEU A 132 16.72 39.38 -28.55
C LEU A 132 16.84 40.90 -28.79
N ALA A 133 16.68 41.38 -30.02
CA ALA A 133 16.74 42.80 -30.32
C ALA A 133 15.52 43.55 -29.74
N ASP A 134 15.73 44.78 -29.24
CA ASP A 134 14.70 45.56 -28.55
C ASP A 134 13.47 45.88 -29.41
N ASP A 135 13.65 45.94 -30.73
CA ASP A 135 12.60 46.16 -31.73
C ASP A 135 11.76 44.90 -32.03
N ARG A 136 12.17 43.72 -31.52
CA ARG A 136 11.54 42.42 -31.82
C ARG A 136 10.94 41.70 -30.62
N ARG A 137 10.71 42.42 -29.51
CA ARG A 137 10.17 41.83 -28.27
C ARG A 137 8.81 41.16 -28.45
N GLU A 138 7.92 41.71 -29.28
CA GLU A 138 6.62 41.10 -29.57
C GLU A 138 6.77 39.79 -30.35
N ALA A 139 7.68 39.74 -31.33
CA ALA A 139 7.97 38.53 -32.10
C ALA A 139 8.61 37.44 -31.22
N LEU A 140 9.46 37.82 -30.27
CA LEU A 140 10.02 36.91 -29.27
C LEU A 140 8.93 36.34 -28.36
N ALA A 141 8.04 37.18 -27.83
CA ALA A 141 6.94 36.74 -26.97
C ALA A 141 6.00 35.78 -27.71
N ALA A 142 5.61 36.10 -28.95
CA ALA A 142 4.77 35.23 -29.78
C ALA A 142 5.43 33.86 -30.04
N TYR A 143 6.73 33.85 -30.36
CA TYR A 143 7.49 32.62 -30.53
C TYR A 143 7.54 31.78 -29.25
N LEU A 144 7.74 32.41 -28.09
CA LEU A 144 7.78 31.69 -26.81
C LEU A 144 6.43 31.10 -26.41
N VAL A 145 5.32 31.76 -26.72
CA VAL A 145 3.96 31.23 -26.53
C VAL A 145 3.75 29.98 -27.38
N GLU A 146 4.06 30.05 -28.67
CA GLU A 146 3.96 28.90 -29.58
C GLU A 146 4.81 27.72 -29.10
N GLN A 147 6.04 27.98 -28.65
CA GLN A 147 6.92 26.93 -28.15
C GLN A 147 6.50 26.39 -26.79
N GLN A 148 5.92 27.21 -25.90
CA GLN A 148 5.42 26.75 -24.61
C GLN A 148 4.25 25.76 -24.81
N GLU A 149 3.30 26.08 -25.68
CA GLU A 149 2.18 25.19 -26.03
C GLU A 149 2.68 23.90 -26.71
N SER A 150 3.60 24.01 -27.68
CA SER A 150 4.13 22.84 -28.39
C SER A 150 4.96 21.89 -27.50
N LEU A 151 5.65 22.42 -26.50
CA LEU A 151 6.51 21.64 -25.60
C LEU A 151 5.78 21.15 -24.35
N GLY A 152 4.58 21.68 -24.06
CA GLY A 152 3.80 21.35 -22.87
C GLY A 152 4.53 21.66 -21.56
N VAL A 153 5.42 22.66 -21.56
CA VAL A 153 6.21 23.05 -20.38
C VAL A 153 5.45 24.08 -19.55
N ALA A 154 5.63 24.05 -18.22
CA ALA A 154 4.90 24.94 -17.32
C ALA A 154 5.18 26.44 -17.56
N ALA A 155 6.44 26.78 -17.86
CA ALA A 155 6.83 28.14 -18.18
C ALA A 155 8.14 28.18 -18.99
N ILE A 156 8.34 29.25 -19.75
CA ILE A 156 9.59 29.61 -20.39
C ILE A 156 9.93 31.06 -20.01
N SER A 157 11.10 31.25 -19.38
CA SER A 157 11.64 32.55 -19.01
C SER A 157 12.96 32.81 -19.73
N ILE A 158 13.16 34.03 -20.21
CA ILE A 158 14.47 34.50 -20.71
C ILE A 158 15.03 35.53 -19.75
N PHE A 159 16.27 35.34 -19.31
CA PHE A 159 16.99 36.24 -18.42
C PHE A 159 18.13 36.95 -19.16
N THR A 160 18.40 38.20 -18.77
CA THR A 160 19.59 38.95 -19.20
C THR A 160 20.83 38.40 -18.50
N PRO A 161 22.04 38.71 -19.00
CA PRO A 161 23.30 38.42 -18.28
C PRO A 161 23.38 39.07 -16.88
N ARG A 162 22.50 40.04 -16.58
CA ARG A 162 22.38 40.71 -15.27
C ARG A 162 21.35 40.05 -14.35
N GLY A 163 20.75 38.93 -14.75
CA GLY A 163 19.72 38.21 -13.99
C GLY A 163 18.32 38.83 -14.07
N GLN A 164 18.13 39.92 -14.82
CA GLN A 164 16.82 40.53 -15.02
C GLN A 164 16.01 39.75 -16.06
N GLU A 165 14.78 39.38 -15.74
CA GLU A 165 13.86 38.69 -16.64
C GLU A 165 13.40 39.62 -17.78
N LEU A 166 13.53 39.18 -19.04
CA LEU A 166 13.06 39.94 -20.20
C LEU A 166 11.63 39.55 -20.59
N VAL A 167 11.35 38.24 -20.63
CA VAL A 167 10.08 37.69 -21.09
C VAL A 167 9.77 36.44 -20.28
N HIS A 168 8.52 36.35 -19.84
CA HIS A 168 7.96 35.23 -19.10
C HIS A 168 6.70 34.74 -19.79
N VAL A 169 6.67 33.47 -20.17
CA VAL A 169 5.49 32.82 -20.74
C VAL A 169 5.14 31.63 -19.84
N LYS A 170 3.88 31.57 -19.40
CA LYS A 170 3.35 30.54 -18.50
C LYS A 170 2.17 29.84 -19.15
N ASP A 171 2.01 28.56 -18.84
CA ASP A 171 0.79 27.83 -19.16
C ASP A 171 -0.42 28.45 -18.43
N PRO A 172 -1.52 28.79 -19.12
CA PRO A 172 -2.74 29.30 -18.50
C PRO A 172 -3.33 28.38 -17.42
N VAL A 173 -3.15 27.06 -17.57
CA VAL A 173 -3.68 26.03 -16.65
C VAL A 173 -2.84 25.94 -15.37
N LEU A 174 -1.56 26.30 -15.44
CA LEU A 174 -0.62 26.26 -14.30
C LEU A 174 -0.34 27.65 -13.70
N ALA A 175 -1.13 28.66 -14.06
CA ALA A 175 -0.97 30.04 -13.60
C ALA A 175 -0.97 30.20 -12.06
N SER A 176 -1.58 29.28 -11.32
CA SER A 176 -1.62 29.28 -9.85
C SER A 176 -0.44 28.56 -9.17
N VAL A 177 0.42 27.87 -9.93
CA VAL A 177 1.59 27.18 -9.37
C VAL A 177 2.74 28.18 -9.28
N PRO A 178 3.29 28.44 -8.09
CA PRO A 178 4.46 29.30 -7.96
C PRO A 178 5.61 28.69 -8.77
N THR A 179 6.02 29.36 -9.85
CA THR A 179 7.32 29.10 -10.44
C THR A 179 8.36 29.55 -9.44
N ARG A 180 9.29 28.68 -9.05
CA ARG A 180 10.37 29.01 -8.12
C ARG A 180 11.05 30.28 -8.60
N ASP A 181 10.91 31.36 -7.83
CA ASP A 181 11.57 32.63 -8.10
C ASP A 181 13.08 32.35 -8.12
N VAL A 182 13.73 32.67 -9.23
CA VAL A 182 15.20 32.55 -9.39
C VAL A 182 15.94 33.59 -8.52
N ASN A 183 15.23 34.31 -7.66
CA ASN A 183 15.78 35.16 -6.60
C ASN A 183 15.95 34.36 -5.29
N MET A 184 16.83 33.37 -5.27
CA MET A 184 17.46 32.91 -4.04
C MET A 184 18.93 32.58 -4.31
N GLU A 185 19.77 33.54 -3.88
CA GLU A 185 21.23 33.54 -3.67
C GLU A 185 22.17 33.39 -4.87
#